data_AF-A0A199V2V4-F1
#
_entry.id   AF-A0A199V2V4-F1
#
_cell.length_a   1.000
_cell.length_b   1.000
_cell.length_c   1.000
_cell.angle_alpha   90.00
_cell.angle_beta   90.00
_cell.angle_gamma   90.00
#
_symmetry.space_group_name_H-M   'P 1'
#
loop_
_entity.id
_entity.type
_entity.pdbx_description
1 polymer ?
#
loop_
_entity_poly.entity_id
_entity_poly.type
_entity_poly.pdbx_seq_one_letter_code
_entity_poly.pdbx_strand_id
1 'polypeptide(L)'
;DHLRLLRRDLALPDDFEQSVILAHPSLFRLAVSPDADSPRSKYVEFLPHDSDPPDLAVPAVHRAREREYRAARGAGAGAGAEEDARFAFPIRFPPGFKIGKFFRIAVWKWQRLPYWSPYEDVSGYDLRSLEARRRMEKRAVATIHELLSLTVEKRTTLERIAQFRQAMGLPKKLKEFLLQHQGIFYVSTRGNQGQLHTVFLREAYWKGELVEPNELYLARRKFDELLLMSPQKANLERMLTSMGREWREVSGNGSGSSSGGAVSGDFRDDEDEGSGSDSGVESQYID
;
A
#
# COMPACT_ATOMS: atom_id res chain seq x y z
N ASP A 1 -18.08 -0.90 -15.45
CA ASP A 1 -18.13 -2.12 -14.62
C ASP A 1 -16.97 -2.30 -13.66
N HIS A 2 -15.71 -2.14 -14.08
CA HIS A 2 -14.58 -2.35 -13.16
C HIS A 2 -14.60 -1.43 -11.92
N LEU A 3 -15.02 -0.17 -12.06
CA LEU A 3 -15.20 0.74 -10.91
C LEU A 3 -16.25 0.22 -9.91
N ARG A 4 -17.32 -0.45 -10.37
CA ARG A 4 -18.33 -1.05 -9.49
C ARG A 4 -17.73 -2.16 -8.62
N LEU A 5 -16.76 -2.92 -9.15
CA LEU A 5 -16.06 -3.98 -8.43
C LEU A 5 -15.17 -3.43 -7.30
N LEU A 6 -14.55 -2.26 -7.52
CA LEU A 6 -13.73 -1.56 -6.52
C LEU A 6 -14.51 -0.55 -5.68
N ARG A 7 -15.80 -0.38 -5.90
CA ARG A 7 -16.63 0.66 -5.27
C ARG A 7 -16.45 0.74 -3.76
N ARG A 8 -16.45 -0.41 -3.06
CA ARG A 8 -16.26 -0.48 -1.60
C ARG A 8 -14.84 -0.13 -1.14
N ASP A 9 -13.84 -0.43 -1.97
CA ASP A 9 -12.43 -0.17 -1.68
C ASP A 9 -12.09 1.31 -1.92
N LEU A 10 -12.73 1.94 -2.91
CA LEU A 10 -12.66 3.37 -3.21
C LEU A 10 -13.62 4.21 -2.35
N ALA A 11 -14.48 3.56 -1.55
CA ALA A 11 -15.58 4.19 -0.81
C ALA A 11 -16.49 5.09 -1.64
N LEU A 12 -16.81 4.64 -2.85
CA LEU A 12 -17.79 5.28 -3.69
C LEU A 12 -19.22 4.94 -3.21
N PRO A 13 -20.16 5.90 -3.26
CA PRO A 13 -21.58 5.68 -3.00
C PRO A 13 -22.17 4.56 -3.87
N ASP A 14 -23.29 3.97 -3.44
CA ASP A 14 -23.98 2.94 -4.24
C ASP A 14 -24.47 3.49 -5.59
N ASP A 15 -24.80 4.78 -5.63
CA ASP A 15 -25.31 5.52 -6.79
C ASP A 15 -24.24 6.41 -7.46
N PHE A 16 -22.94 6.09 -7.29
CA PHE A 16 -21.84 6.96 -7.74
C PHE A 16 -21.89 7.35 -9.22
N GLU A 17 -22.55 6.56 -10.07
CA GLU A 17 -22.74 6.91 -11.47
C GLU A 17 -23.59 8.17 -11.63
N GLN A 18 -24.67 8.28 -10.86
CA GLN A 18 -25.52 9.46 -10.85
C GLN A 18 -24.91 10.55 -9.97
N SER A 19 -24.55 10.23 -8.73
CA SER A 19 -24.17 11.21 -7.71
C SER A 19 -22.77 11.79 -7.88
N VAL A 20 -21.85 11.06 -8.53
CA VAL A 20 -20.47 11.52 -8.75
C VAL A 20 -20.22 11.82 -10.23
N ILE A 21 -20.47 10.85 -11.12
CA ILE A 21 -20.08 11.00 -12.53
C ILE A 21 -21.02 11.95 -13.28
N LEU A 22 -22.33 11.66 -13.31
CA LEU A 22 -23.29 12.46 -14.08
C LEU A 22 -23.60 13.82 -13.43
N ALA A 23 -23.52 13.91 -12.09
CA ALA A 23 -23.70 15.16 -11.37
C ALA A 23 -22.54 16.15 -11.57
N HIS A 24 -21.35 15.69 -11.98
CA HIS A 24 -20.17 16.52 -12.18
C HIS A 24 -19.65 16.41 -13.63
N PRO A 25 -20.42 16.87 -14.63
CA PRO A 25 -20.05 16.77 -16.04
C PRO A 25 -18.84 17.66 -16.42
N SER A 26 -18.49 18.62 -15.57
CA SER A 26 -17.27 19.43 -15.72
C SER A 26 -15.99 18.64 -15.42
N LEU A 27 -16.08 17.57 -14.63
CA LEU A 27 -14.93 16.76 -14.19
C LEU A 27 -14.86 15.43 -14.94
N PHE A 28 -16.01 14.83 -15.25
CA PHE A 28 -16.08 13.49 -15.81
C PHE A 28 -16.93 13.43 -17.08
N ARG A 29 -16.45 12.67 -18.06
CA ARG A 29 -17.22 12.26 -19.24
C ARG A 29 -17.36 10.75 -19.27
N LEU A 30 -18.57 10.28 -19.52
CA LEU A 30 -18.80 8.86 -19.77
C LEU A 30 -18.57 8.57 -21.27
N ALA A 31 -17.41 7.99 -21.57
CA ALA A 31 -17.04 7.59 -22.93
C ALA A 31 -17.40 6.13 -23.18
N VAL A 32 -17.84 5.82 -24.41
CA VAL A 32 -18.00 4.44 -24.87
C VAL A 32 -16.75 4.10 -25.68
N SER A 33 -16.19 2.90 -25.44
CA SER A 33 -15.04 2.43 -26.21
C SER A 33 -15.31 2.53 -27.72
N PRO A 34 -14.42 3.14 -28.50
CA PRO A 34 -14.47 3.04 -29.96
C PRO A 34 -14.02 1.66 -30.47
N ASP A 35 -13.50 0.81 -29.58
CA ASP A 35 -12.86 -0.45 -29.94
C ASP A 35 -13.88 -1.54 -30.35
N ALA A 36 -13.68 -2.15 -31.52
CA ALA A 36 -14.60 -3.10 -32.14
C ALA A 36 -14.70 -4.42 -31.37
N ASP A 37 -13.66 -4.79 -30.61
CA ASP A 37 -13.59 -6.02 -29.81
C ASP A 37 -14.29 -5.89 -28.45
N SER A 38 -14.66 -4.68 -28.02
CA SER A 38 -15.40 -4.45 -26.76
C SER A 38 -16.34 -3.24 -26.86
N PRO A 39 -17.33 -3.28 -27.77
CA PRO A 39 -18.18 -2.13 -28.15
C PRO A 39 -19.19 -1.71 -27.05
N ARG A 40 -19.15 -2.34 -25.87
CA ARG A 40 -20.01 -2.02 -24.71
C ARG A 40 -19.23 -1.55 -23.48
N SER A 41 -17.91 -1.49 -23.56
CA SER A 41 -17.09 -1.02 -22.44
C SER A 41 -17.27 0.48 -22.26
N LYS A 42 -17.87 0.87 -21.13
CA LYS A 42 -18.00 2.27 -20.70
C LYS A 42 -16.79 2.66 -19.87
N TYR A 43 -16.15 3.75 -20.24
CA TYR A 43 -15.04 4.35 -19.51
C TYR A 43 -15.47 5.70 -18.94
N VAL A 44 -14.85 6.04 -17.81
CA VAL A 44 -14.97 7.39 -17.24
C VAL A 44 -13.69 8.10 -17.60
N GLU A 45 -13.82 9.10 -18.47
CA GLU A 45 -12.75 10.01 -18.84
C GLU A 45 -12.75 11.16 -17.83
N PHE A 46 -11.57 11.46 -17.28
CA PHE A 46 -11.34 12.67 -16.51
C PHE A 46 -11.08 13.82 -17.48
N LEU A 47 -11.74 14.95 -17.29
CA LEU A 47 -11.58 16.15 -18.11
C LEU A 47 -10.68 17.14 -17.37
N PRO A 48 -9.42 17.35 -17.80
CA PRO A 48 -8.55 18.34 -17.18
C PRO A 48 -9.13 19.74 -17.34
N HIS A 49 -9.16 20.49 -16.25
CA HIS A 49 -9.59 21.87 -16.20
C HIS A 49 -8.50 22.75 -15.57
N ASP A 50 -8.38 24.00 -16.00
CA ASP A 50 -7.32 24.92 -15.54
C ASP A 50 -7.39 25.22 -14.03
N SER A 51 -8.54 24.98 -13.40
CA SER A 51 -8.73 25.12 -11.95
C SER A 51 -8.36 23.87 -11.16
N ASP A 52 -7.97 22.78 -11.81
CA ASP A 52 -7.65 21.54 -11.11
C ASP A 52 -6.36 21.69 -10.31
N PRO A 53 -6.27 21.04 -9.13
CA PRO A 53 -5.04 21.02 -8.37
C PRO A 53 -3.89 20.46 -9.23
N PRO A 54 -2.70 21.11 -9.22
CA PRO A 54 -1.57 20.69 -10.06
C PRO A 54 -1.12 19.26 -9.74
N ASP A 55 -1.38 18.80 -8.52
CA ASP A 55 -1.00 17.47 -8.07
C ASP A 55 -1.98 16.38 -8.50
N LEU A 56 -3.17 16.71 -9.02
CA LEU A 56 -4.27 15.75 -9.23
C LEU A 56 -3.87 14.59 -10.16
N ALA A 57 -3.23 14.90 -11.29
CA ALA A 57 -2.75 13.93 -12.28
C ALA A 57 -1.32 13.43 -12.01
N VAL A 58 -0.78 13.66 -10.80
CA VAL A 58 0.55 13.19 -10.41
C VAL A 58 0.42 11.83 -9.71
N PRO A 59 1.09 10.76 -10.18
CA PRO A 59 1.05 9.45 -9.53
C PRO A 59 1.50 9.52 -8.07
N ALA A 60 0.87 8.73 -7.21
CA ALA A 60 1.15 8.61 -5.79
C ALA A 60 2.63 8.30 -5.52
N VAL A 61 3.25 7.43 -6.31
CA VAL A 61 4.69 7.14 -6.20
C VAL A 61 5.56 8.39 -6.41
N HIS A 62 5.18 9.30 -7.31
CA HIS A 62 5.90 10.57 -7.50
C HIS A 62 5.76 11.47 -6.27
N ARG A 63 4.55 11.54 -5.70
CA ARG A 63 4.30 12.30 -4.46
C ARG A 63 5.08 11.71 -3.28
N ALA A 64 5.11 10.38 -3.14
CA ALA A 64 5.85 9.68 -2.09
C ALA A 64 7.36 9.94 -2.21
N ARG A 65 7.92 9.82 -3.42
CA ARG A 65 9.31 10.13 -3.73
C ARG A 65 9.67 11.57 -3.36
N GLU A 66 8.83 12.54 -3.72
CA GLU A 66 9.08 13.94 -3.43
C GLU A 66 9.14 14.22 -1.92
N ARG A 67 8.28 13.56 -1.13
CA ARG A 67 8.32 13.65 0.34
C ARG A 67 9.61 13.09 0.92
N GLU A 68 10.03 11.90 0.47
CA GLU A 68 11.29 11.29 0.91
C GLU A 68 12.49 12.15 0.53
N TYR A 69 12.49 12.70 -0.69
CA TYR A 69 13.54 13.58 -1.17
C TYR A 69 13.66 14.85 -0.30
N ARG A 70 12.53 15.53 -0.02
CA ARG A 70 12.53 16.73 0.85
C ARG A 70 13.02 16.43 2.26
N ALA A 71 12.62 15.28 2.82
CA ALA A 71 13.10 14.83 4.12
C ALA A 71 14.61 14.56 4.12
N ALA A 72 15.12 13.87 3.09
CA ALA A 72 16.54 13.56 2.95
C ALA A 72 17.40 14.81 2.70
N ARG A 73 16.91 15.76 1.91
CA ARG A 73 17.57 17.06 1.68
C ARG A 73 17.67 17.88 2.96
N GLY A 74 16.61 17.90 3.77
CA GLY A 74 16.63 18.51 5.10
C GLY A 74 17.66 17.87 6.05
N ALA A 75 18.00 16.60 5.82
CA ALA A 75 19.04 15.87 6.54
C ALA A 75 20.45 15.98 5.91
N GLY A 76 20.64 16.83 4.90
CA GLY A 76 21.96 17.11 4.30
C GLY A 76 22.38 16.19 3.15
N ALA A 77 21.45 15.48 2.51
CA ALA A 77 21.76 14.68 1.32
C ALA A 77 22.16 15.55 0.11
N GLY A 78 23.26 15.19 -0.58
CA GLY A 78 23.79 15.91 -1.74
C GLY A 78 23.07 15.60 -3.07
N ALA A 79 23.39 16.38 -4.11
CA ALA A 79 22.74 16.33 -5.43
C ALA A 79 22.75 14.94 -6.12
N GLY A 80 23.72 14.06 -5.81
CA GLY A 80 23.73 12.69 -6.32
C GLY A 80 22.55 11.82 -5.85
N ALA A 81 21.91 12.17 -4.74
CA ALA A 81 20.70 11.50 -4.27
C ALA A 81 19.47 11.81 -5.15
N GLU A 82 19.47 12.93 -5.89
CA GLU A 82 18.36 13.37 -6.75
C GLU A 82 18.21 12.47 -7.98
N GLU A 83 19.33 12.19 -8.64
CA GLU A 83 19.34 11.31 -9.82
C GLU A 83 19.02 9.86 -9.45
N ASP A 84 19.51 9.41 -8.30
CA ASP A 84 19.28 8.07 -7.76
C ASP A 84 17.82 7.86 -7.34
N ALA A 85 17.16 8.91 -6.85
CA ALA A 85 15.76 8.86 -6.43
C ALA A 85 14.78 9.00 -7.59
N ARG A 86 15.17 9.52 -8.76
CA ARG A 86 14.24 9.93 -9.84
C ARG A 86 13.22 8.88 -10.24
N PHE A 87 13.54 7.59 -10.20
CA PHE A 87 12.59 6.52 -10.54
C PHE A 87 12.38 5.53 -9.39
N ALA A 88 12.81 5.91 -8.19
CA ALA A 88 12.81 5.03 -7.05
C ALA A 88 11.41 4.94 -6.40
N PHE A 89 11.10 3.74 -5.93
CA PHE A 89 9.95 3.45 -5.08
C PHE A 89 10.39 3.41 -3.62
N PRO A 90 9.54 3.86 -2.68
CA PRO A 90 9.72 3.58 -1.26
C PRO A 90 9.73 2.06 -1.03
N ILE A 91 10.82 1.54 -0.47
CA ILE A 91 10.97 0.10 -0.20
C ILE A 91 11.13 -0.13 1.30
N ARG A 92 10.31 -1.03 1.84
CA ARG A 92 10.41 -1.55 3.21
C ARG A 92 10.35 -3.07 3.19
N PHE A 93 11.48 -3.71 3.43
CA PHE A 93 11.53 -5.17 3.50
C PHE A 93 10.92 -5.70 4.81
N PRO A 94 10.35 -6.91 4.80
CA PRO A 94 9.89 -7.57 6.02
C PRO A 94 11.00 -7.72 7.07
N PRO A 95 10.67 -7.70 8.36
CA PRO A 95 11.60 -8.13 9.41
C PRO A 95 12.16 -9.52 9.10
N GLY A 96 13.48 -9.69 9.23
CA GLY A 96 14.16 -10.96 8.96
C GLY A 96 14.43 -11.28 7.48
N PHE A 97 14.07 -10.40 6.54
CA PHE A 97 14.39 -10.58 5.12
C PHE A 97 15.90 -10.44 4.88
N LYS A 98 16.57 -11.54 4.55
CA LYS A 98 18.02 -11.57 4.27
C LYS A 98 18.31 -11.06 2.86
N ILE A 99 18.84 -9.85 2.76
CA ILE A 99 19.21 -9.23 1.48
C ILE A 99 20.62 -9.67 1.08
N GLY A 100 20.70 -10.60 0.12
CA GLY A 100 21.98 -10.98 -0.49
C GLY A 100 22.60 -9.84 -1.30
N LYS A 101 23.93 -9.88 -1.48
CA LYS A 101 24.69 -8.86 -2.24
C LYS A 101 24.16 -8.67 -3.66
N PHE A 102 23.89 -9.76 -4.38
CA PHE A 102 23.37 -9.71 -5.76
C PHE A 102 21.95 -9.13 -5.83
N PHE A 103 21.08 -9.53 -4.89
CA PHE A 103 19.74 -8.97 -4.80
C PHE A 103 19.77 -7.47 -4.56
N ARG A 104 20.64 -6.99 -3.66
CA ARG A 104 20.84 -5.55 -3.43
C ARG A 104 21.23 -4.80 -4.69
N ILE A 105 22.16 -5.34 -5.48
CA ILE A 105 22.58 -4.75 -6.75
C ILE A 105 21.43 -4.75 -7.76
N ALA A 106 20.67 -5.84 -7.84
CA ALA A 106 19.51 -5.95 -8.73
C ALA A 106 18.43 -4.89 -8.38
N VAL A 107 18.08 -4.76 -7.10
CA VAL A 107 17.15 -3.74 -6.61
C VAL A 107 17.68 -2.34 -6.91
N TRP A 108 18.97 -2.08 -6.67
CA TRP A 108 19.59 -0.78 -6.97
C TRP A 108 19.50 -0.44 -8.47
N LYS A 109 19.84 -1.37 -9.37
CA LYS A 109 19.69 -1.18 -10.82
C LYS A 109 18.23 -0.96 -11.22
N TRP A 110 17.31 -1.74 -10.64
CA TRP A 110 15.88 -1.63 -10.93
C TRP A 110 15.29 -0.29 -10.48
N GLN A 111 15.71 0.23 -9.30
CA GLN A 111 15.25 1.53 -8.80
C GLN A 111 15.62 2.70 -9.72
N ARG A 112 16.76 2.60 -10.42
CA ARG A 112 17.22 3.63 -11.37
C ARG A 112 16.59 3.53 -12.76
N LEU A 113 15.93 2.42 -13.07
CA LEU A 113 15.37 2.19 -14.40
C LEU A 113 14.27 3.23 -14.70
N PRO A 114 14.37 4.00 -15.80
CA PRO A 114 13.29 4.90 -16.22
C PRO A 114 12.03 4.11 -16.58
N TYR A 115 10.86 4.68 -16.36
CA TYR A 115 9.59 4.10 -16.78
C TYR A 115 8.59 5.20 -17.14
N TRP A 116 7.62 4.88 -17.99
CA TRP A 116 6.54 5.80 -18.36
C TRP A 116 5.50 5.91 -17.24
N SER A 117 4.90 7.09 -17.10
CA SER A 117 3.91 7.32 -16.04
C SER A 117 2.70 6.38 -16.19
N PRO A 118 2.06 5.94 -15.09
CA PRO A 118 0.80 5.20 -15.15
C PRO A 118 -0.26 5.89 -16.03
N TYR A 119 -0.34 7.21 -15.99
CA TYR A 119 -1.31 8.01 -16.75
C TYR A 119 -0.88 8.38 -18.17
N GLU A 120 0.35 8.06 -18.58
CA GLU A 120 0.84 8.38 -19.92
C GLU A 120 0.34 7.36 -20.95
N ASP A 121 -0.06 7.82 -22.13
CA ASP A 121 -0.39 6.92 -23.23
C ASP A 121 0.89 6.33 -23.82
N VAL A 122 0.94 4.99 -23.89
CA VAL A 122 2.09 4.26 -24.45
C VAL A 122 1.81 3.61 -25.79
N SER A 123 0.61 3.80 -26.35
CA SER A 123 0.17 3.16 -27.59
C SER A 123 1.10 3.45 -28.78
N GLY A 124 1.75 4.63 -28.78
CA GLY A 124 2.66 5.08 -29.84
C GLY A 124 4.11 4.59 -29.73
N TYR A 125 4.52 3.89 -28.67
CA TYR A 125 5.91 3.44 -28.50
C TYR A 125 6.16 2.03 -29.04
N ASP A 126 7.38 1.76 -29.53
CA ASP A 126 7.79 0.40 -29.90
C ASP A 126 8.13 -0.44 -28.66
N LEU A 127 7.20 -1.32 -28.28
CA LEU A 127 7.31 -2.16 -27.09
C LEU A 127 8.06 -3.48 -27.32
N ARG A 128 8.66 -3.70 -28.51
CA ARG A 128 9.35 -4.96 -28.84
C ARG A 128 10.73 -5.09 -28.21
N SER A 129 11.37 -3.96 -27.88
CA SER A 129 12.72 -3.98 -27.29
C SER A 129 12.72 -4.53 -25.87
N LEU A 130 13.82 -5.20 -25.48
CA LEU A 130 13.99 -5.71 -24.11
C LEU A 130 13.94 -4.58 -23.08
N GLU A 131 14.47 -3.41 -23.42
CA GLU A 131 14.39 -2.26 -22.53
C GLU A 131 12.95 -1.78 -22.36
N ALA A 132 12.19 -1.63 -23.45
CA ALA A 132 10.78 -1.21 -23.38
C ALA A 132 9.98 -2.18 -22.52
N ARG A 133 10.23 -3.49 -22.62
CA ARG A 133 9.61 -4.49 -21.74
C ARG A 133 9.92 -4.25 -20.26
N ARG A 134 11.19 -3.99 -19.90
CA ARG A 134 11.57 -3.67 -18.51
C ARG A 134 10.91 -2.38 -18.01
N ARG A 135 10.81 -1.37 -18.88
CA ARG A 135 10.10 -0.10 -18.57
C ARG A 135 8.61 -0.35 -18.34
N MET A 136 7.98 -1.22 -19.14
CA MET A 136 6.58 -1.63 -18.98
C MET A 136 6.35 -2.45 -17.71
N GLU A 137 7.26 -3.36 -17.35
CA GLU A 137 7.19 -4.10 -16.08
C GLU A 137 7.26 -3.15 -14.88
N LYS A 138 8.18 -2.18 -14.91
CA LYS A 138 8.26 -1.15 -13.86
C LYS A 138 7.03 -0.24 -13.84
N ARG A 139 6.49 0.11 -15.02
CA ARG A 139 5.21 0.83 -15.12
C ARG A 139 4.06 0.03 -14.51
N ALA A 140 4.00 -1.29 -14.72
CA ALA A 140 2.96 -2.13 -14.11
C ALA A 140 3.03 -2.08 -12.57
N VAL A 141 4.24 -2.05 -11.99
CA VAL A 141 4.42 -1.80 -10.54
C VAL A 141 3.87 -0.42 -10.16
N ALA A 142 4.20 0.63 -10.91
CA ALA A 142 3.69 1.98 -10.68
C ALA A 142 2.16 2.06 -10.77
N THR A 143 1.55 1.37 -11.72
CA THR A 143 0.10 1.36 -11.92
C THR A 143 -0.62 0.63 -10.79
N ILE A 144 -0.08 -0.48 -10.30
CA ILE A 144 -0.65 -1.18 -9.13
C ILE A 144 -0.46 -0.34 -7.86
N HIS A 145 0.71 0.30 -7.71
CA HIS A 145 0.98 1.24 -6.62
C HIS A 145 -0.04 2.37 -6.60
N GLU A 146 -0.31 2.97 -7.77
CA GLU A 146 -1.31 4.01 -7.92
C GLU A 146 -2.72 3.50 -7.56
N LEU A 147 -3.13 2.36 -8.12
CA LEU A 147 -4.44 1.78 -7.84
C LEU A 147 -4.66 1.56 -6.34
N LEU A 148 -3.68 0.96 -5.67
CA LEU A 148 -3.73 0.74 -4.23
C LEU A 148 -3.76 2.08 -3.49
N SER A 149 -2.96 3.05 -3.93
CA SER A 149 -2.93 4.40 -3.35
C SER A 149 -4.27 5.14 -3.44
N LEU A 150 -5.13 4.81 -4.39
CA LEU A 150 -6.48 5.39 -4.48
C LEU A 150 -7.49 4.72 -3.54
N THR A 151 -7.25 3.49 -3.10
CA THR A 151 -8.15 2.82 -2.14
C THR A 151 -8.07 3.46 -0.75
N VAL A 152 -9.17 3.37 0.01
CA VAL A 152 -9.26 3.93 1.37
C VAL A 152 -8.24 3.29 2.30
N GLU A 153 -8.14 1.97 2.26
CA GLU A 153 -7.27 1.21 3.15
C GLU A 153 -5.92 0.89 2.50
N LYS A 154 -5.59 1.43 1.32
CA LYS A 154 -4.33 1.14 0.60
C LYS A 154 -4.09 -0.35 0.35
N ARG A 155 -5.20 -1.09 0.16
CA ARG A 155 -5.25 -2.53 -0.07
C ARG A 155 -6.44 -2.92 -0.95
N THR A 156 -6.31 -4.00 -1.68
CA THR A 156 -7.43 -4.65 -2.39
C THR A 156 -7.11 -6.15 -2.61
N THR A 157 -8.06 -6.91 -3.15
CA THR A 157 -7.83 -8.33 -3.45
C THR A 157 -7.16 -8.51 -4.82
N LEU A 158 -6.37 -9.57 -4.95
CA LEU A 158 -5.66 -9.88 -6.18
C LEU A 158 -6.61 -10.15 -7.34
N GLU A 159 -7.76 -10.76 -7.06
CA GLU A 159 -8.81 -11.03 -8.04
C GLU A 159 -9.40 -9.73 -8.60
N ARG A 160 -9.57 -8.71 -7.76
CA ARG A 160 -10.01 -7.38 -8.20
C ARG A 160 -8.99 -6.73 -9.11
N ILE A 161 -7.69 -6.75 -8.75
CA ILE A 161 -6.62 -6.23 -9.62
C ILE A 161 -6.59 -6.98 -10.96
N ALA A 162 -6.79 -8.30 -10.94
CA ALA A 162 -6.78 -9.13 -12.14
C ALA A 162 -7.89 -8.75 -13.14
N GLN A 163 -9.03 -8.21 -12.69
CA GLN A 163 -10.08 -7.71 -13.58
C GLN A 163 -9.62 -6.51 -14.42
N PHE A 164 -8.71 -5.69 -13.88
CA PHE A 164 -8.14 -4.54 -14.59
C PHE A 164 -6.92 -4.91 -15.44
N ARG A 165 -6.55 -6.19 -15.52
CA ARG A 165 -5.28 -6.62 -16.13
C ARG A 165 -5.11 -6.12 -17.56
N GLN A 166 -6.14 -6.24 -18.40
CA GLN A 166 -6.08 -5.78 -19.79
C GLN A 166 -6.06 -4.25 -19.86
N ALA A 167 -6.96 -3.58 -19.13
CA ALA A 167 -7.08 -2.12 -19.13
C ALA A 167 -5.79 -1.41 -18.65
N MET A 168 -5.05 -2.02 -17.73
CA MET A 168 -3.84 -1.44 -17.14
C MET A 168 -2.53 -2.05 -17.66
N GLY A 169 -2.59 -2.97 -18.64
CA GLY A 169 -1.41 -3.62 -19.21
C GLY A 169 -0.63 -4.49 -18.22
N LEU A 170 -1.31 -5.14 -17.27
CA LEU A 170 -0.67 -5.93 -16.21
C LEU A 170 -0.30 -7.34 -16.68
N PRO A 171 0.74 -7.97 -16.08
CA PRO A 171 1.17 -9.32 -16.43
C PRO A 171 0.10 -10.37 -16.10
N LYS A 172 0.08 -11.47 -16.88
CA LYS A 172 -0.85 -12.60 -16.67
C LYS A 172 -0.68 -13.26 -15.30
N LYS A 173 0.56 -13.44 -14.87
CA LYS A 173 0.91 -14.08 -13.61
C LYS A 173 1.08 -13.06 -12.48
N LEU A 174 -0.03 -12.42 -12.11
CA LEU A 174 -0.01 -11.28 -11.18
C LEU A 174 0.56 -11.64 -9.79
N LYS A 175 0.25 -12.83 -9.27
CA LYS A 175 0.78 -13.29 -7.97
C LYS A 175 2.30 -13.42 -7.99
N GLU A 176 2.85 -14.12 -8.98
CA GLU A 176 4.31 -14.27 -9.14
C GLU A 176 4.98 -12.91 -9.30
N PHE A 177 4.38 -12.03 -10.11
CA PHE A 177 4.87 -10.68 -10.32
C PHE A 177 4.92 -9.85 -9.03
N LEU A 178 3.84 -9.84 -8.24
CA LEU A 178 3.82 -9.09 -6.97
C LEU A 178 4.82 -9.64 -5.94
N LEU A 179 5.06 -10.96 -5.94
CA LEU A 179 6.04 -11.60 -5.07
C LEU A 179 7.49 -11.27 -5.45
N GLN A 180 7.77 -10.78 -6.66
CA GLN A 180 9.09 -10.24 -7.02
C GLN A 180 9.33 -8.86 -6.38
N HIS A 181 8.27 -8.13 -6.03
CA HIS A 181 8.30 -6.77 -5.49
C HIS A 181 7.89 -6.70 -4.01
N GLN A 182 8.36 -7.66 -3.21
CA GLN A 182 8.06 -7.77 -1.78
C GLN A 182 8.48 -6.58 -0.93
N GLY A 183 9.37 -5.72 -1.43
CA GLY A 183 9.74 -4.48 -0.76
C GLY A 183 8.68 -3.38 -0.85
N ILE A 184 7.79 -3.46 -1.84
CA ILE A 184 6.75 -2.46 -2.12
C ILE A 184 5.38 -3.00 -1.74
N PHE A 185 5.10 -4.26 -2.11
CA PHE A 185 3.83 -4.92 -1.85
C PHE A 185 3.97 -5.99 -0.77
N TYR A 186 2.90 -6.14 0.00
CA TYR A 186 2.69 -7.28 0.88
C TYR A 186 1.48 -8.05 0.38
N VAL A 187 1.62 -9.36 0.19
CA VAL A 187 0.52 -10.25 -0.20
C VAL A 187 0.17 -11.12 0.99
N SER A 188 -1.03 -10.93 1.52
CA SER A 188 -1.59 -11.77 2.58
C SER A 188 -2.43 -12.88 1.98
N THR A 189 -2.23 -14.10 2.48
CA THR A 189 -3.10 -15.27 2.26
C THR A 189 -4.12 -15.43 3.38
N ARG A 190 -4.19 -14.50 4.35
CA ARG A 190 -5.13 -14.58 5.46
C ARG A 190 -6.51 -14.11 5.00
N GLY A 191 -7.30 -15.04 4.48
CA GLY A 191 -8.69 -14.84 4.07
C GLY A 191 -9.26 -16.08 3.38
N ASN A 192 -10.52 -16.45 3.68
CA ASN A 192 -11.23 -17.60 3.11
C ASN A 192 -10.35 -18.86 2.93
N GLN A 193 -9.76 -19.37 4.02
CA GLN A 193 -8.92 -20.58 4.02
C GLN A 193 -7.73 -20.51 3.03
N GLY A 194 -7.17 -19.33 2.78
CA GLY A 194 -6.03 -19.16 1.88
C GLY A 194 -6.40 -18.95 0.41
N GLN A 195 -7.69 -18.95 0.07
CA GLN A 195 -8.16 -18.77 -1.30
C GLN A 195 -8.14 -17.31 -1.75
N LEU A 196 -8.32 -16.37 -0.82
CA LEU A 196 -8.28 -14.94 -1.13
C LEU A 196 -6.90 -14.38 -0.86
N HIS A 197 -6.32 -13.73 -1.87
CA HIS A 197 -5.05 -13.03 -1.75
C HIS A 197 -5.32 -11.53 -1.65
N THR A 198 -4.96 -10.90 -0.52
CA THR A 198 -5.08 -9.45 -0.35
C THR A 198 -3.71 -8.79 -0.53
N VAL A 199 -3.65 -7.78 -1.38
CA VAL A 199 -2.43 -7.03 -1.68
C VAL A 199 -2.49 -5.71 -0.92
N PHE A 200 -1.43 -5.40 -0.19
CA PHE A 200 -1.27 -4.19 0.61
C PHE A 200 -0.07 -3.40 0.08
N LEU A 201 -0.19 -2.09 0.10
CA LEU A 201 0.92 -1.19 -0.17
C LEU A 201 1.75 -0.98 1.11
N ARG A 202 3.02 -1.39 1.15
CA ARG A 202 3.81 -1.42 2.40
C ARG A 202 4.12 -0.05 2.97
N GLU A 203 4.45 0.92 2.13
CA GLU A 203 4.79 2.28 2.57
C GLU A 203 3.63 2.95 3.33
N ALA A 204 2.39 2.56 3.00
CA ALA A 204 1.18 3.10 3.60
C ALA A 204 0.91 2.61 5.02
N TYR A 205 1.65 1.60 5.50
CA TYR A 205 1.45 1.03 6.83
C TYR A 205 2.68 1.19 7.73
N TRP A 206 2.42 1.45 9.00
CA TRP A 206 3.41 1.44 10.07
C TRP A 206 2.83 0.78 11.31
N LYS A 207 3.52 -0.23 11.86
CA LYS A 207 3.07 -1.01 13.03
C LYS A 207 1.63 -1.57 12.91
N GLY A 208 1.17 -1.85 11.69
CA GLY A 208 -0.16 -2.40 11.42
C GLY A 208 -1.26 -1.34 11.23
N GLU A 209 -0.93 -0.06 11.34
CA GLU A 209 -1.87 1.05 11.13
C GLU A 209 -1.54 1.82 9.86
N LEU A 210 -2.54 2.50 9.30
CA LEU A 210 -2.34 3.34 8.13
C LEU A 210 -1.59 4.62 8.51
N VAL A 211 -0.54 4.96 7.76
CA VAL A 211 0.30 6.15 8.01
C VAL A 211 -0.50 7.44 7.82
N GLU A 212 -1.34 7.49 6.79
CA GLU A 212 -2.25 8.60 6.50
C GLU A 212 -3.70 8.10 6.61
N PRO A 213 -4.29 8.06 7.83
CA PRO A 213 -5.65 7.57 8.02
C PRO A 213 -6.70 8.52 7.44
N ASN A 214 -7.74 7.94 6.85
CA ASN A 214 -8.96 8.65 6.44
C ASN A 214 -10.06 8.44 7.51
N GLU A 215 -10.97 9.38 7.66
CA GLU A 215 -12.18 9.28 8.50
C GLU A 215 -12.92 7.95 8.32
N LEU A 216 -13.05 7.46 7.08
CA LEU A 216 -13.70 6.18 6.80
C LEU A 216 -12.92 4.99 7.36
N TYR A 217 -11.59 5.04 7.29
CA TYR A 217 -10.74 4.01 7.89
C TYR A 217 -10.86 4.02 9.42
N LEU A 218 -10.85 5.22 10.02
CA LEU A 218 -11.04 5.37 11.47
C LEU A 218 -12.41 4.88 11.93
N ALA A 219 -13.47 5.18 11.18
CA ALA A 219 -14.82 4.69 11.46
C ALA A 219 -14.91 3.16 11.38
N ARG A 220 -14.33 2.55 10.34
CA ARG A 220 -14.26 1.08 10.20
C ARG A 220 -13.49 0.44 11.34
N ARG A 221 -12.34 1.00 11.70
CA ARG A 221 -11.54 0.52 12.83
C ARG A 221 -12.27 0.60 14.16
N LYS A 222 -12.91 1.73 14.44
CA LYS A 222 -13.72 1.89 15.65
C LYS A 222 -14.84 0.87 15.69
N PHE A 223 -15.46 0.59 14.54
CA PHE A 223 -16.49 -0.44 14.45
C PHE A 223 -15.93 -1.84 14.71
N ASP A 224 -14.78 -2.18 14.13
CA ASP A 224 -14.09 -3.45 14.38
C ASP A 224 -13.73 -3.60 15.88
N GLU A 225 -13.17 -2.55 16.49
CA GLU A 225 -12.84 -2.52 17.92
C GLU A 225 -14.09 -2.77 18.78
N LEU A 226 -15.21 -2.13 18.46
CA LEU A 226 -16.50 -2.35 19.14
C LEU A 226 -17.04 -3.77 18.95
N LEU A 227 -16.83 -4.40 17.80
CA LEU A 227 -17.22 -5.79 17.55
C LEU A 227 -16.36 -6.81 18.31
N LEU A 228 -15.06 -6.53 18.45
CA LEU A 228 -14.14 -7.36 19.23
C LEU A 228 -14.30 -7.18 20.75
N MET A 229 -14.90 -6.06 21.18
CA MET A 229 -15.30 -5.86 22.57
C MET A 229 -16.52 -6.73 22.90
N SER A 230 -16.31 -7.81 23.67
CA SER A 230 -17.43 -8.54 24.29
C SER A 230 -18.16 -7.62 25.29
N PRO A 231 -19.48 -7.82 25.54
CA PRO A 231 -20.21 -7.05 26.55
C PRO A 231 -19.53 -7.04 27.93
N GLN A 232 -18.81 -8.12 28.25
CA GLN A 232 -18.05 -8.28 29.50
C GLN A 232 -16.80 -7.39 29.54
N LYS A 233 -16.09 -7.19 28.42
CA LYS A 233 -14.91 -6.31 28.36
C LYS A 233 -15.29 -4.82 28.38
N ALA A 234 -16.38 -4.45 27.72
CA ALA A 234 -16.89 -3.07 27.77
C ALA A 234 -17.34 -2.67 29.19
N ASN A 235 -17.94 -3.61 29.93
CA ASN A 235 -18.27 -3.40 31.34
C ASN A 235 -17.01 -3.32 32.23
N LEU A 236 -15.98 -4.14 31.99
CA LEU A 236 -14.72 -4.07 32.73
C LEU A 236 -14.01 -2.73 32.54
N GLU A 237 -13.93 -2.20 31.31
CA GLU A 237 -13.33 -0.87 31.09
C GLU A 237 -14.14 0.26 31.73
N ARG A 238 -15.48 0.24 31.63
CA ARG A 238 -16.32 1.20 32.37
C ARG A 238 -16.11 1.09 33.88
N MET A 239 -15.98 -0.13 34.40
CA MET A 239 -15.79 -0.40 35.82
C MET A 239 -14.39 0.01 36.31
N LEU A 240 -13.35 -0.16 35.48
CA LEU A 240 -11.99 0.36 35.75
C LEU A 240 -11.96 1.89 35.68
N THR A 241 -12.70 2.49 34.75
CA THR A 241 -12.82 3.95 34.62
C THR A 241 -13.66 4.55 35.74
N SER A 242 -14.67 3.84 36.27
CA SER A 242 -15.44 4.27 37.44
C SER A 242 -14.64 4.10 38.74
N MET A 243 -13.92 2.99 38.92
CA MET A 243 -13.00 2.81 40.06
C MET A 243 -11.88 3.87 40.06
N GLY A 244 -11.34 4.23 38.88
CA GLY A 244 -10.32 5.28 38.78
C GLY A 244 -10.78 6.69 39.20
N ARG A 245 -12.11 6.94 39.25
CA ARG A 245 -12.68 8.18 39.81
C ARG A 245 -12.91 8.08 41.31
N GLU A 246 -13.25 6.89 41.82
CA GLU A 246 -13.50 6.63 43.25
C GLU A 246 -12.22 6.70 44.10
N TRP A 247 -11.07 6.24 43.58
CA TRP A 247 -9.78 6.32 44.29
C TRP A 247 -9.19 7.74 44.38
N ARG A 248 -9.66 8.68 43.55
CA ARG A 248 -9.19 10.08 43.54
C ARG A 248 -9.92 10.97 44.55
N GLU A 249 -11.10 10.56 45.01
CA GLU A 249 -11.84 11.25 46.08
C GLU A 249 -11.49 10.74 47.49
N VAL A 250 -10.94 9.53 47.63
CA VAL A 250 -10.56 8.95 48.94
C VAL A 250 -9.11 9.26 49.36
N SER A 251 -8.24 9.68 48.43
CA SER A 251 -6.82 9.97 48.72
C SER A 251 -6.58 11.48 48.92
N GLY A 252 -7.41 12.12 49.74
CA GLY A 252 -7.24 13.50 50.19
C GLY A 252 -6.78 13.54 51.66
N ASN A 253 -5.58 13.04 51.97
CA ASN A 253 -4.74 13.44 53.12
C ASN A 253 -3.59 12.45 53.30
N GLY A 254 -2.36 12.95 53.45
CA GLY A 254 -1.27 12.18 54.06
C GLY A 254 0.07 12.25 53.32
N SER A 255 0.92 13.16 53.79
CA SER A 255 2.38 13.18 53.62
C SER A 255 3.05 11.83 53.85
N GLY A 256 4.11 11.50 53.10
CA GLY A 256 5.06 10.46 53.50
C GLY A 256 5.96 9.93 52.37
N SER A 257 7.22 10.34 52.38
CA SER A 257 8.34 9.81 51.62
C SER A 257 8.64 8.34 51.98
N SER A 258 9.04 7.48 51.02
CA SER A 258 10.25 6.62 51.05
C SER A 258 10.21 5.42 50.08
N SER A 259 11.40 5.14 49.55
CA SER A 259 11.99 4.06 48.74
C SER A 259 11.54 2.58 48.85
N GLY A 260 11.79 1.83 47.76
CA GLY A 260 11.98 0.36 47.67
C GLY A 260 10.97 -0.29 46.69
N GLY A 261 11.27 -1.07 45.66
CA GLY A 261 12.41 -1.93 45.32
C GLY A 261 11.92 -3.38 45.18
N ALA A 262 11.78 -3.93 43.95
CA ALA A 262 11.61 -5.37 43.61
C ALA A 262 11.71 -5.54 42.08
N VAL A 263 12.74 -6.18 41.50
CA VAL A 263 13.06 -7.64 41.37
C VAL A 263 12.44 -8.31 40.12
N SER A 264 13.37 -8.54 39.17
CA SER A 264 13.63 -9.64 38.22
C SER A 264 12.56 -10.61 37.71
N GLY A 265 12.70 -10.91 36.40
CA GLY A 265 12.25 -12.13 35.73
C GLY A 265 13.02 -12.33 34.42
N ASP A 266 14.18 -12.97 34.50
CA ASP A 266 15.13 -13.31 33.44
C ASP A 266 14.78 -14.69 32.84
N PHE A 267 14.78 -14.85 31.51
CA PHE A 267 14.64 -16.14 30.82
C PHE A 267 15.47 -16.17 29.52
N ARG A 268 16.75 -16.52 29.72
CA ARG A 268 17.60 -17.50 29.01
C ARG A 268 17.45 -17.70 27.50
N ASP A 269 18.57 -17.41 26.84
CA ASP A 269 19.05 -17.96 25.57
C ASP A 269 19.20 -19.49 25.63
N ASP A 270 18.84 -20.16 24.53
CA ASP A 270 19.38 -21.47 24.17
C ASP A 270 19.79 -21.41 22.69
N GLU A 271 21.10 -21.55 22.49
CA GLU A 271 21.76 -21.79 21.20
C GLU A 271 21.46 -23.23 20.76
N ASP A 272 21.13 -23.43 19.48
CA ASP A 272 21.22 -24.76 18.87
C ASP A 272 21.94 -24.65 17.51
N GLU A 273 23.11 -25.27 17.47
CA GLU A 273 23.90 -25.47 16.26
C GLU A 273 23.32 -26.63 15.45
N GLY A 274 22.86 -26.33 14.24
CA GLY A 274 22.27 -27.34 13.35
C GLY A 274 22.63 -27.11 11.89
N SER A 275 23.76 -27.70 11.47
CA SER A 275 24.02 -28.31 10.15
C SER A 275 23.32 -27.69 8.93
N GLY A 276 24.06 -26.87 8.19
CA GLY A 276 23.62 -26.31 6.91
C GLY A 276 23.46 -27.40 5.84
N SER A 277 22.22 -27.82 5.64
CA SER A 277 21.80 -28.53 4.42
C SER A 277 21.27 -27.54 3.40
N ASP A 278 21.86 -27.64 2.22
CA ASP A 278 21.57 -26.94 0.98
C ASP A 278 20.07 -27.00 0.62
N SER A 279 19.46 -25.86 0.31
CA SER A 279 18.20 -25.83 -0.43
C SER A 279 18.21 -24.71 -1.45
N GLY A 280 18.43 -25.15 -2.69
CA GLY A 280 18.47 -24.33 -3.89
C GLY A 280 17.19 -23.55 -4.10
N VAL A 281 17.37 -22.23 -4.20
CA VAL A 281 16.45 -21.37 -4.94
C VAL A 281 17.24 -20.95 -6.17
N GLU A 282 17.16 -21.79 -7.21
CA GLU A 282 17.78 -21.50 -8.50
C GLU A 282 17.28 -20.15 -9.01
N SER A 283 18.26 -19.29 -9.23
CA SER A 283 18.11 -17.96 -9.79
C SER A 283 17.89 -18.10 -11.29
N GLN A 284 16.65 -17.92 -11.76
CA GLN A 284 16.42 -17.69 -13.19
C GLN A 284 16.59 -16.19 -13.49
N TYR A 285 17.85 -15.78 -13.53
CA TYR A 285 18.33 -14.70 -14.38
C TYR A 285 19.51 -15.28 -15.13
N ILE A 286 19.52 -15.16 -16.46
CA ILE A 286 20.29 -15.92 -17.49
C ILE A 286 19.40 -17.09 -17.97
N ASP A 287 18.87 -17.13 -19.20
CA ASP A 287 19.23 -16.52 -20.49
C ASP A 287 18.13 -15.62 -21.11
#